data_AF-A0A9E1L2Y5-F1
#
_entry.id   AF-A0A9E1L2Y5-F1
#
_cell.length_a   1.000
_cell.length_b   1.000
_cell.length_c   1.000
_cell.angle_alpha   90.00
_cell.angle_beta   90.00
_cell.angle_gamma   90.00
#
_symmetry.space_group_name_H-M   'P 1'
#
loop_
_entity.id
_entity.type
_entity.pdbx_description
1 polymer ?
#
loop_
_entity_poly.entity_id
_entity_poly.type
_entity_poly.pdbx_seq_one_letter_code
_entity_poly.pdbx_strand_id
1 'polypeptide(L)'
;MKASNYESRSEDDGSTSAIHGRAVFRQFYLREKKLRIDTRLAIRQVLSGTLFTIGVLLSSQLIAAERTLVVDPLTTGPYAVGSSNFTTSGSAVSAVLAEGLDAGQLQQGINHNGELRYISELLAFPDDAFSFQMLVPNDSALYGASAGSLVSYTGYILYPTTQTNTRTGYDVFIPPSLPHMQVEGEQPLFADETKKFPMLVYSHGQGDHPTAAQLDFLIQLASHGYVVVALYHGDNRFGGTEGRQFNLRPLAIKTAIDEILADAAYSSHIDAEKIGGLGQSFGGATMLALLGAKKVNPDFSSVFANTLLETTVDPRIKAAATTVPYLGQGVYAFLGSGGTGAATVDRPFMANSANVDTVADYSKVQQAMANIPGVKYLVEYDGEGHSMSDGAVNDAHTWTKVFLDAFIKQDATAIETLSQLKSVSDSGADSLVLVTEPAVSSTSPVAATFADNQLTVSGVAVGDVSYDVVLSAVSLIDPITFSLASADIAIDATAIAGSFANGILTIPLLVVGSTSYSITLSLTSESPVEFVLAGATEL
;
A
#
# COMPACT_ATOMS: atom_id res chain seq x y z
N MET A 1 24.83 28.00 49.19
CA MET A 1 24.66 28.88 50.37
C MET A 1 23.46 29.78 50.11
N LYS A 2 22.49 29.75 51.05
CA LYS A 2 21.38 30.68 51.37
C LYS A 2 20.72 31.47 50.21
N ALA A 3 19.48 31.22 49.77
CA ALA A 3 18.16 31.14 50.43
C ALA A 3 17.37 32.47 50.51
N SER A 4 16.04 32.31 50.45
CA SER A 4 14.90 33.20 50.72
C SER A 4 14.46 34.19 49.63
N ASN A 5 13.18 34.51 49.39
CA ASN A 5 11.84 33.90 49.55
C ASN A 5 10.81 35.06 49.43
N TYR A 6 9.64 34.78 48.84
CA TYR A 6 8.30 35.39 49.10
C TYR A 6 8.09 36.90 48.82
N GLU A 7 7.25 37.31 47.87
CA GLU A 7 5.75 37.31 47.76
C GLU A 7 5.06 38.58 48.33
N SER A 8 4.25 39.24 47.50
CA SER A 8 2.88 39.77 47.76
C SER A 8 2.43 40.67 46.58
N ARG A 9 1.37 40.30 45.84
CA ARG A 9 -0.07 40.67 46.01
C ARG A 9 -0.39 41.99 45.27
N SER A 10 -1.27 42.08 44.26
CA SER A 10 -2.76 42.07 44.29
C SER A 10 -3.29 42.36 42.85
N GLU A 11 -4.22 41.55 42.32
CA GLU A 11 -5.65 41.82 42.02
C GLU A 11 -5.90 42.84 40.86
N ASP A 12 -6.27 42.35 39.66
CA ASP A 12 -7.63 42.19 39.08
C ASP A 12 -8.25 43.54 38.63
N ASP A 13 -8.24 43.92 37.36
CA ASP A 13 -9.08 43.45 36.23
C ASP A 13 -10.56 43.30 36.60
N GLY A 14 -11.32 44.36 36.28
CA GLY A 14 -12.71 44.24 35.90
C GLY A 14 -12.85 44.62 34.42
N SER A 15 -13.55 43.75 33.68
CA SER A 15 -14.27 44.02 32.43
C SER A 15 -13.49 43.94 31.10
N THR A 16 -13.17 42.73 30.64
CA THR A 16 -12.98 42.47 29.19
C THR A 16 -13.35 41.04 28.77
N SER A 17 -14.62 40.67 28.94
CA SER A 17 -15.20 39.41 28.43
C SER A 17 -16.27 39.71 27.38
N ALA A 18 -15.88 40.26 26.23
CA ALA A 18 -16.77 40.41 25.06
C ALA A 18 -16.03 40.73 23.74
N ILE A 19 -14.75 40.40 23.56
CA ILE A 19 -14.08 40.47 22.25
C ILE A 19 -12.97 39.41 22.21
N HIS A 20 -13.24 38.15 21.84
CA HIS A 20 -12.18 37.20 21.44
C HIS A 20 -12.63 36.10 20.44
N GLY A 21 -13.92 36.01 20.08
CA GLY A 21 -14.43 35.00 19.14
C GLY A 21 -14.43 35.36 17.64
N ARG A 22 -13.81 36.47 17.22
CA ARG A 22 -13.91 36.98 15.82
C ARG A 22 -12.62 36.95 15.00
N ALA A 23 -11.53 36.34 15.50
CA ALA A 23 -10.22 36.40 14.85
C ALA A 23 -9.64 35.07 14.35
N VAL A 24 -10.37 33.94 14.46
CA VAL A 24 -9.82 32.59 14.21
C VAL A 24 -9.93 32.13 12.74
N PHE A 25 -10.79 32.73 11.91
CA PHE A 25 -10.95 32.29 10.51
C PHE A 25 -10.05 33.01 9.49
N ARG A 26 -9.36 34.10 9.86
CA ARG A 26 -8.58 34.92 8.91
C ARG A 26 -7.06 34.70 8.94
N GLN A 27 -6.53 33.79 9.77
CA GLN A 27 -5.08 33.65 10.01
C GLN A 27 -4.50 32.23 9.86
N PHE A 28 -5.04 31.38 8.97
CA PHE A 28 -4.51 30.02 8.78
C PHE A 28 -3.71 29.76 7.49
N TYR A 29 -3.37 30.78 6.70
CA TYR A 29 -2.44 30.62 5.55
C TYR A 29 -1.01 31.11 5.81
N LEU A 30 -0.67 31.60 7.01
CA LEU A 30 0.69 32.09 7.30
C LEU A 30 1.15 31.72 8.71
N ARG A 31 1.64 30.50 8.91
CA ARG A 31 2.79 30.16 9.80
C ARG A 31 2.94 28.65 10.00
N GLU A 32 3.55 28.00 9.02
CA GLU A 32 4.48 26.91 9.33
C GLU A 32 5.71 27.50 10.05
N LYS A 33 5.82 27.23 11.35
CA LYS A 33 7.06 26.95 12.13
C LYS A 33 6.92 27.42 13.58
N LYS A 34 7.40 26.51 14.45
CA LYS A 34 8.09 26.68 15.74
C LYS A 34 7.33 26.38 17.04
N LEU A 35 7.66 25.19 17.57
CA LEU A 35 8.04 24.81 18.96
C LEU A 35 7.05 24.99 20.15
N ARG A 36 6.59 23.83 20.67
CA ARG A 36 6.81 23.20 22.00
C ARG A 36 6.61 23.97 23.33
N ILE A 37 6.10 23.19 24.34
CA ILE A 37 6.27 23.23 25.82
C ILE A 37 5.30 24.19 26.58
N ASP A 38 4.60 23.92 27.70
CA ASP A 38 4.57 22.82 28.70
C ASP A 38 3.30 22.87 29.62
N THR A 39 2.88 21.68 30.08
CA THR A 39 2.32 21.21 31.38
C THR A 39 1.16 21.82 32.24
N ARG A 40 0.41 20.85 32.82
CA ARG A 40 -0.26 20.75 34.17
C ARG A 40 -1.66 21.39 34.34
N LEU A 41 -2.62 20.87 35.12
CA LEU A 41 -2.82 19.68 35.98
C LEU A 41 -4.21 19.89 36.63
N ALA A 42 -5.11 18.90 36.66
CA ALA A 42 -6.00 18.69 37.82
C ALA A 42 -6.74 17.34 37.75
N ILE A 43 -6.39 16.48 38.70
CA ILE A 43 -7.04 15.22 39.08
C ILE A 43 -8.04 15.51 40.21
N ARG A 44 -9.22 14.85 40.20
CA ARG A 44 -9.91 14.19 41.35
C ARG A 44 -11.30 13.70 40.88
N GLN A 45 -11.55 12.38 40.80
CA GLN A 45 -12.06 11.45 41.84
C GLN A 45 -13.43 11.86 42.41
N VAL A 46 -14.46 11.02 42.66
CA VAL A 46 -14.77 9.56 42.54
C VAL A 46 -16.24 9.39 43.03
N LEU A 47 -16.91 8.26 42.69
CA LEU A 47 -18.19 7.71 43.24
C LEU A 47 -19.48 8.39 42.76
N SER A 48 -20.57 7.72 42.38
CA SER A 48 -21.05 6.34 42.57
C SER A 48 -22.33 6.17 41.74
N GLY A 49 -22.58 5.00 41.16
CA GLY A 49 -23.83 4.75 40.44
C GLY A 49 -23.89 3.37 39.78
N THR A 50 -24.06 2.34 40.59
CA THR A 50 -24.31 0.96 40.15
C THR A 50 -25.65 0.89 39.42
N LEU A 51 -25.65 0.61 38.12
CA LEU A 51 -26.85 0.21 37.38
C LEU A 51 -26.51 -1.02 36.55
N PHE A 52 -27.17 -2.11 36.94
CA PHE A 52 -27.18 -3.41 36.27
C PHE A 52 -27.89 -3.24 34.92
N THR A 53 -27.18 -3.39 33.81
CA THR A 53 -27.80 -3.64 32.50
C THR A 53 -27.44 -5.04 32.03
N ILE A 54 -28.50 -5.84 31.88
CA ILE A 54 -28.51 -7.20 31.38
C ILE A 54 -27.87 -7.19 29.99
N GLY A 55 -26.75 -7.89 29.85
CA GLY A 55 -26.08 -8.12 28.58
C GLY A 55 -26.90 -9.05 27.71
N VAL A 56 -27.59 -8.49 26.73
CA VAL A 56 -27.96 -9.22 25.52
C VAL A 56 -26.72 -9.22 24.63
N LEU A 57 -26.01 -10.34 24.61
CA LEU A 57 -25.04 -10.67 23.58
C LEU A 57 -25.80 -10.85 22.25
N LEU A 58 -26.14 -9.73 21.60
CA LEU A 58 -26.40 -9.71 20.18
C LEU A 58 -25.02 -9.82 19.52
N SER A 59 -24.66 -11.02 19.08
CA SER A 59 -23.62 -11.21 18.09
C SER A 59 -24.06 -10.48 16.83
N SER A 60 -23.70 -9.21 16.68
CA SER A 60 -23.71 -8.54 15.40
C SER A 60 -22.64 -9.21 14.55
N GLN A 61 -23.00 -10.31 13.89
CA GLN A 61 -22.38 -10.60 12.60
C GLN A 61 -22.72 -9.38 11.74
N LEU A 62 -21.77 -8.44 11.61
CA LEU A 62 -21.84 -7.49 10.51
C LEU A 62 -21.92 -8.36 9.26
N ILE A 63 -23.09 -8.39 8.65
CA ILE A 63 -23.21 -8.82 7.25
C ILE A 63 -22.27 -7.86 6.52
N ALA A 64 -21.17 -8.39 5.96
CA ALA A 64 -20.31 -7.58 5.11
C ALA A 64 -21.21 -6.90 4.07
N ALA A 65 -21.13 -5.57 3.95
CA ALA A 65 -21.94 -4.84 3.00
C ALA A 65 -21.82 -5.50 1.62
N GLU A 66 -22.95 -5.69 0.95
CA GLU A 66 -22.96 -6.35 -0.36
C GLU A 66 -22.12 -5.52 -1.34
N ARG A 67 -21.03 -6.11 -1.83
CA ARG A 67 -20.17 -5.51 -2.85
C ARG A 67 -20.90 -5.54 -4.19
N THR A 68 -21.12 -4.38 -4.78
CA THR A 68 -21.93 -4.23 -6.00
C THR A 68 -21.19 -3.51 -7.12
N LEU A 69 -20.05 -2.88 -6.84
CA LEU A 69 -19.33 -2.06 -7.82
C LEU A 69 -18.59 -2.95 -8.82
N VAL A 70 -18.86 -2.73 -10.10
CA VAL A 70 -18.06 -3.27 -11.20
C VAL A 70 -17.27 -2.12 -11.80
N VAL A 71 -15.96 -2.29 -11.96
CA VAL A 71 -15.07 -1.25 -12.52
C VAL A 71 -14.59 -1.62 -13.91
N ASP A 72 -14.23 -0.61 -14.69
CA ASP A 72 -13.61 -0.82 -15.99
C ASP A 72 -12.17 -1.31 -15.87
N PRO A 73 -11.66 -2.05 -16.86
CA PRO A 73 -10.29 -2.56 -16.85
C PRO A 73 -9.26 -1.43 -16.79
N LEU A 74 -8.12 -1.74 -16.19
CA LEU A 74 -7.00 -0.81 -16.04
C LEU A 74 -6.55 -0.26 -17.41
N THR A 75 -6.54 1.06 -17.52
CA THR A 75 -5.97 1.77 -18.67
C THR A 75 -4.63 2.40 -18.32
N THR A 76 -3.89 2.88 -19.31
CA THR A 76 -2.70 3.71 -19.12
C THR A 76 -3.02 4.92 -18.24
N GLY A 77 -2.12 5.23 -17.31
CA GLY A 77 -2.22 6.37 -16.41
C GLY A 77 -1.76 7.69 -17.05
N PRO A 78 -1.82 8.80 -16.29
CA PRO A 78 -1.59 10.15 -16.83
C PRO A 78 -0.10 10.48 -17.13
N TYR A 79 0.84 9.69 -16.62
CA TYR A 79 2.27 9.93 -16.82
C TYR A 79 2.81 9.11 -18.00
N ALA A 80 3.69 9.72 -18.79
CA ALA A 80 4.62 8.95 -19.62
C ALA A 80 5.59 8.18 -18.70
N VAL A 81 6.25 7.13 -19.21
CA VAL A 81 7.13 6.27 -18.41
C VAL A 81 8.55 6.29 -18.95
N GLY A 82 9.52 6.65 -18.10
CA GLY A 82 10.94 6.51 -18.37
C GLY A 82 11.51 5.27 -17.71
N SER A 83 12.66 4.81 -18.20
CA SER A 83 13.38 3.69 -17.60
C SER A 83 14.86 3.99 -17.36
N SER A 84 15.47 3.29 -16.41
CA SER A 84 16.91 3.29 -16.19
C SER A 84 17.66 2.71 -17.39
N ASN A 85 18.97 2.99 -17.51
CA ASN A 85 19.77 2.38 -18.56
C ASN A 85 19.80 0.84 -18.42
N PHE A 86 19.69 0.15 -19.55
CA PHE A 86 19.89 -1.29 -19.67
C PHE A 86 20.51 -1.65 -21.02
N THR A 87 21.40 -0.81 -21.53
CA THR A 87 22.00 -1.05 -22.86
C THR A 87 22.85 -2.31 -22.82
N THR A 88 22.60 -3.23 -23.74
CA THR A 88 23.42 -4.44 -23.93
C THR A 88 24.55 -4.23 -24.94
N SER A 89 25.70 -4.83 -24.69
CA SER A 89 26.89 -4.82 -25.55
C SER A 89 26.78 -5.89 -26.64
N GLY A 90 26.75 -5.46 -27.90
CA GLY A 90 26.69 -6.38 -29.04
C GLY A 90 27.87 -7.36 -29.11
N SER A 91 29.05 -6.96 -28.62
CA SER A 91 30.21 -7.85 -28.54
C SER A 91 30.08 -8.88 -27.41
N ALA A 92 29.54 -8.48 -26.25
CA ALA A 92 29.26 -9.41 -25.15
C ALA A 92 28.18 -10.43 -25.54
N VAL A 93 27.09 -9.98 -26.17
CA VAL A 93 26.05 -10.85 -26.70
C VAL A 93 26.62 -11.83 -27.72
N SER A 94 27.46 -11.35 -28.66
CA SER A 94 28.10 -12.22 -29.65
C SER A 94 29.03 -13.27 -29.03
N ALA A 95 29.73 -12.92 -27.95
CA ALA A 95 30.61 -13.86 -27.24
C ALA A 95 29.81 -14.98 -26.59
N VAL A 96 28.71 -14.66 -25.91
CA VAL A 96 27.81 -15.63 -25.29
C VAL A 96 27.20 -16.58 -26.32
N LEU A 97 26.72 -16.04 -27.45
CA LEU A 97 26.19 -16.86 -28.54
C LEU A 97 27.25 -17.82 -29.10
N ALA A 98 28.52 -17.41 -29.13
CA ALA A 98 29.62 -18.26 -29.58
C ALA A 98 29.94 -19.40 -28.58
N GLU A 99 29.57 -19.26 -27.31
CA GLU A 99 29.62 -20.31 -26.29
C GLU A 99 28.42 -21.28 -26.36
N GLY A 100 27.46 -21.01 -27.25
CA GLY A 100 26.24 -21.81 -27.40
C GLY A 100 25.16 -21.51 -26.36
N LEU A 101 25.28 -20.40 -25.63
CA LEU A 101 24.26 -19.88 -24.74
C LEU A 101 23.30 -18.95 -25.50
N ASP A 102 22.07 -18.80 -25.00
CA ASP A 102 21.13 -17.79 -25.47
C ASP A 102 20.85 -16.69 -24.43
N ALA A 103 20.25 -15.59 -24.88
CA ALA A 103 19.96 -14.44 -24.03
C ALA A 103 18.95 -14.77 -22.90
N GLY A 104 18.00 -15.67 -23.14
CA GLY A 104 17.02 -16.12 -22.16
C GLY A 104 17.68 -16.87 -21.01
N GLN A 105 18.69 -17.69 -21.30
CA GLN A 105 19.49 -18.37 -20.28
C GLN A 105 20.24 -17.38 -19.38
N LEU A 106 20.70 -16.25 -19.91
CA LEU A 106 21.34 -15.20 -19.09
C LEU A 106 20.35 -14.34 -18.33
N GLN A 107 19.17 -14.08 -18.89
CA GLN A 107 18.05 -13.42 -18.20
C GLN A 107 17.57 -14.24 -16.99
N GLN A 108 17.46 -15.56 -17.14
CA GLN A 108 17.15 -16.49 -16.05
C GLN A 108 18.36 -16.83 -15.17
N GLY A 109 19.55 -16.41 -15.60
CA GLY A 109 20.84 -16.82 -15.06
C GLY A 109 21.13 -18.32 -15.28
N ILE A 110 22.40 -18.70 -15.38
CA ILE A 110 22.77 -20.10 -15.56
C ILE A 110 24.13 -20.40 -14.94
N ASN A 111 24.30 -21.61 -14.41
CA ASN A 111 25.63 -22.16 -14.15
C ASN A 111 26.13 -22.86 -15.42
N HIS A 112 27.06 -22.24 -16.14
CA HIS A 112 27.64 -22.80 -17.35
C HIS A 112 29.09 -23.21 -17.08
N ASN A 113 29.37 -24.51 -17.10
CA ASN A 113 30.71 -25.08 -16.85
C ASN A 113 31.36 -24.65 -15.52
N GLY A 114 30.57 -24.42 -14.48
CA GLY A 114 31.05 -23.98 -13.16
C GLY A 114 31.08 -22.46 -12.98
N GLU A 115 30.80 -21.68 -14.02
CA GLU A 115 30.72 -20.22 -13.96
C GLU A 115 29.27 -19.76 -13.80
N LEU A 116 29.05 -18.78 -12.92
CA LEU A 116 27.74 -18.18 -12.70
C LEU A 116 27.51 -17.07 -13.73
N ARG A 117 26.83 -17.41 -14.83
CA ARG A 117 26.56 -16.51 -15.95
C ARG A 117 25.23 -15.80 -15.75
N TYR A 118 25.20 -14.51 -16.04
CA TYR A 118 24.08 -13.64 -15.68
C TYR A 118 24.00 -12.43 -16.59
N ILE A 119 22.80 -11.88 -16.76
CA ILE A 119 22.54 -10.74 -17.66
C ILE A 119 23.42 -9.52 -17.41
N SER A 120 23.96 -9.33 -16.19
CA SER A 120 24.88 -8.22 -15.89
C SER A 120 26.14 -8.24 -16.78
N GLU A 121 26.57 -9.42 -17.25
CA GLU A 121 27.74 -9.55 -18.15
C GLU A 121 27.48 -8.98 -19.55
N LEU A 122 26.22 -8.74 -19.90
CA LEU A 122 25.81 -8.20 -21.18
C LEU A 122 25.73 -6.67 -21.17
N LEU A 123 25.79 -6.01 -20.01
CA LEU A 123 25.61 -4.56 -19.91
C LEU A 123 26.78 -3.84 -20.58
N ALA A 124 26.46 -2.90 -21.49
CA ALA A 124 27.44 -2.01 -22.09
C ALA A 124 27.94 -0.95 -21.10
N PHE A 125 27.05 -0.50 -20.20
CA PHE A 125 27.31 0.55 -19.21
C PHE A 125 26.87 0.07 -17.81
N PRO A 126 27.62 -0.85 -17.18
CA PRO A 126 27.21 -1.45 -15.90
C PRO A 126 27.09 -0.44 -14.75
N ASP A 127 27.83 0.68 -14.81
CA ASP A 127 27.78 1.75 -13.79
C ASP A 127 26.54 2.65 -13.92
N ASP A 128 25.90 2.69 -15.09
CA ASP A 128 24.64 3.43 -15.34
C ASP A 128 23.39 2.54 -15.21
N ALA A 129 23.58 1.22 -15.17
CA ALA A 129 22.51 0.26 -14.96
C ALA A 129 22.22 0.10 -13.46
N PHE A 130 20.97 -0.22 -13.11
CA PHE A 130 20.64 -0.55 -11.72
C PHE A 130 21.19 -1.95 -11.36
N SER A 131 22.42 -1.96 -10.85
CA SER A 131 23.15 -3.16 -10.45
C SER A 131 23.78 -2.98 -9.07
N PHE A 132 23.81 -4.06 -8.29
CA PHE A 132 24.36 -4.02 -6.94
C PHE A 132 24.96 -5.37 -6.53
N GLN A 133 25.80 -5.32 -5.50
CA GLN A 133 26.39 -6.50 -4.89
C GLN A 133 25.73 -6.78 -3.54
N MET A 134 25.11 -7.95 -3.44
CA MET A 134 24.42 -8.40 -2.24
C MET A 134 25.33 -9.32 -1.43
N LEU A 135 25.67 -8.92 -0.21
CA LEU A 135 26.37 -9.80 0.73
C LEU A 135 25.36 -10.78 1.33
N VAL A 136 25.55 -12.06 1.04
CA VAL A 136 24.72 -13.13 1.60
C VAL A 136 25.15 -13.41 3.04
N PRO A 137 24.23 -13.42 4.02
CA PRO A 137 24.56 -13.78 5.39
C PRO A 137 25.29 -15.11 5.48
N ASN A 138 26.23 -15.23 6.41
CA ASN A 138 26.97 -16.47 6.65
C ASN A 138 26.14 -17.50 7.43
N ASP A 139 25.00 -17.88 6.85
CA ASP A 139 24.10 -18.93 7.33
C ASP A 139 23.98 -20.02 6.27
N SER A 140 24.76 -21.08 6.43
CA SER A 140 24.79 -22.21 5.50
C SER A 140 23.56 -23.10 5.60
N ALA A 141 22.77 -23.03 6.68
CA ALA A 141 21.49 -23.73 6.75
C ALA A 141 20.49 -23.07 5.79
N LEU A 142 20.47 -21.73 5.76
CA LEU A 142 19.57 -20.97 4.91
C LEU A 142 20.06 -20.86 3.46
N TYR A 143 21.32 -20.47 3.25
CA TYR A 143 21.83 -20.09 1.92
C TYR A 143 22.75 -21.13 1.27
N GLY A 144 23.10 -22.20 1.99
CA GLY A 144 23.95 -23.27 1.45
C GLY A 144 25.31 -22.77 0.96
N ALA A 145 25.65 -23.10 -0.28
CA ALA A 145 26.93 -22.70 -0.89
C ALA A 145 27.07 -21.18 -1.09
N SER A 146 25.95 -20.45 -1.12
CA SER A 146 25.97 -18.99 -1.24
C SER A 146 26.20 -18.28 0.10
N ALA A 147 26.22 -18.99 1.23
CA ALA A 147 26.42 -18.35 2.53
C ALA A 147 27.77 -17.63 2.61
N GLY A 148 27.76 -16.35 3.02
CA GLY A 148 28.95 -15.53 3.15
C GLY A 148 29.56 -15.05 1.82
N SER A 149 28.93 -15.34 0.68
CA SER A 149 29.39 -14.86 -0.62
C SER A 149 28.83 -13.48 -0.97
N LEU A 150 29.48 -12.83 -1.93
CA LEU A 150 29.01 -11.59 -2.53
C LEU A 150 28.43 -11.92 -3.91
N VAL A 151 27.18 -11.54 -4.16
CA VAL A 151 26.42 -11.95 -5.34
C VAL A 151 25.90 -10.72 -6.09
N SER A 152 26.16 -10.66 -7.39
CA SER A 152 25.66 -9.58 -8.25
C SER A 152 24.21 -9.80 -8.66
N TYR A 153 23.43 -8.72 -8.54
CA TYR A 153 22.07 -8.59 -9.05
C TYR A 153 21.97 -7.34 -9.91
N THR A 154 21.08 -7.43 -10.89
CA THR A 154 20.79 -6.38 -11.85
C THR A 154 19.28 -6.34 -12.06
N GLY A 155 18.77 -5.13 -12.28
CA GLY A 155 17.38 -4.87 -12.58
C GLY A 155 17.22 -3.62 -13.42
N TYR A 156 15.99 -3.19 -13.60
CA TYR A 156 15.68 -1.89 -14.16
C TYR A 156 14.69 -1.14 -13.26
N ILE A 157 14.69 0.17 -13.41
CA ILE A 157 13.77 1.06 -12.73
C ILE A 157 12.87 1.71 -13.78
N LEU A 158 11.55 1.62 -13.61
CA LEU A 158 10.58 2.43 -14.33
C LEU A 158 10.15 3.59 -13.45
N TYR A 159 9.94 4.76 -14.04
CA TYR A 159 9.52 5.94 -13.30
C TYR A 159 8.61 6.85 -14.12
N PRO A 160 7.72 7.63 -13.46
CA PRO A 160 6.91 8.63 -14.15
C PRO A 160 7.82 9.71 -14.74
N THR A 161 7.73 9.96 -16.05
CA THR A 161 8.50 10.99 -16.76
C THR A 161 7.57 12.06 -17.35
N THR A 162 8.16 13.22 -17.69
CA THR A 162 7.47 14.26 -18.46
C THR A 162 7.05 13.76 -19.84
N GLN A 163 5.90 14.24 -20.34
CA GLN A 163 5.42 13.97 -21.71
C GLN A 163 6.36 14.51 -22.79
N THR A 164 7.27 15.42 -22.44
CA THR A 164 8.28 15.97 -23.37
C THR A 164 9.56 15.13 -23.44
N ASN A 165 9.62 13.99 -22.75
CA ASN A 165 10.78 13.10 -22.83
C ASN A 165 10.84 12.43 -24.22
N THR A 166 11.89 12.73 -24.97
CA THR A 166 12.06 12.25 -26.36
C THR A 166 12.97 11.03 -26.49
N ARG A 167 13.42 10.44 -25.37
CA ARG A 167 14.25 9.21 -25.41
C ARG A 167 13.49 8.08 -26.11
N THR A 168 14.21 7.24 -26.82
CA THR A 168 13.60 6.07 -27.49
C THR A 168 13.38 4.93 -26.50
N GLY A 169 12.46 4.02 -26.83
CA GLY A 169 12.40 2.74 -26.15
C GLY A 169 13.62 1.86 -26.48
N TYR A 170 13.90 0.89 -25.63
CA TYR A 170 14.96 -0.10 -25.83
C TYR A 170 14.46 -1.52 -25.59
N ASP A 171 14.56 -2.38 -26.61
CA ASP A 171 14.25 -3.80 -26.49
C ASP A 171 15.41 -4.54 -25.84
N VAL A 172 15.16 -5.18 -24.70
CA VAL A 172 16.10 -6.13 -24.13
C VAL A 172 15.91 -7.46 -24.85
N PHE A 173 16.57 -7.58 -26.00
CA PHE A 173 16.49 -8.67 -26.99
C PHE A 173 15.17 -8.76 -27.76
N ILE A 174 14.03 -8.68 -27.07
CA ILE A 174 12.69 -8.76 -27.67
C ILE A 174 11.75 -7.70 -27.07
N PRO A 175 10.69 -7.29 -27.81
CA PRO A 175 9.61 -6.46 -27.25
C PRO A 175 8.85 -7.17 -26.11
N PRO A 176 8.19 -6.42 -25.21
CA PRO A 176 8.04 -4.95 -25.23
C PRO A 176 9.31 -4.20 -24.80
N SER A 177 9.45 -2.96 -25.26
CA SER A 177 10.62 -2.12 -24.97
C SER A 177 10.56 -1.49 -23.57
N LEU A 178 11.71 -1.33 -22.93
CA LEU A 178 11.86 -0.38 -21.83
C LEU A 178 11.63 1.05 -22.37
N PRO A 179 10.62 1.80 -21.89
CA PRO A 179 10.20 3.05 -22.52
C PRO A 179 11.10 4.22 -22.12
N HIS A 180 11.35 5.13 -23.08
CA HIS A 180 12.14 6.35 -22.87
C HIS A 180 13.43 6.12 -22.07
N MET A 181 14.18 5.08 -22.43
CA MET A 181 15.31 4.58 -21.65
C MET A 181 16.45 5.61 -21.59
N GLN A 182 17.01 5.81 -20.40
CA GLN A 182 18.24 6.58 -20.22
C GLN A 182 19.37 6.02 -21.09
N VAL A 183 20.20 6.90 -21.64
CA VAL A 183 21.49 6.51 -22.25
C VAL A 183 22.64 6.70 -21.24
N GLU A 184 23.85 6.29 -21.62
CA GLU A 184 25.06 6.39 -20.79
C GLU A 184 25.21 7.78 -20.15
N GLY A 185 25.46 7.82 -18.84
CA GLY A 185 25.69 9.02 -18.05
C GLY A 185 24.48 9.95 -17.83
N GLU A 186 23.29 9.61 -18.31
CA GLU A 186 22.11 10.44 -18.13
C GLU A 186 21.38 10.20 -16.80
N GLN A 187 20.89 11.27 -16.19
CA GLN A 187 20.03 11.21 -15.01
C GLN A 187 18.58 10.84 -15.37
N PRO A 188 17.79 10.30 -14.42
CA PRO A 188 16.35 10.16 -14.59
C PRO A 188 15.70 11.53 -14.83
N LEU A 189 14.70 11.54 -15.71
CA LEU A 189 13.88 12.71 -15.98
C LEU A 189 12.50 12.45 -15.37
N PHE A 190 12.27 12.92 -14.16
CA PHE A 190 10.99 12.70 -13.49
C PHE A 190 9.91 13.63 -14.05
N ALA A 191 8.65 13.21 -13.94
CA ALA A 191 7.50 14.03 -14.34
C ALA A 191 7.37 15.31 -13.50
N ASP A 192 7.86 15.26 -12.25
CA ASP A 192 7.88 16.38 -11.31
C ASP A 192 9.10 16.24 -10.39
N GLU A 193 10.02 17.20 -10.49
CA GLU A 193 11.29 17.23 -9.76
C GLU A 193 11.11 17.45 -8.24
N THR A 194 9.94 17.93 -7.82
CA THR A 194 9.64 18.25 -6.42
C THR A 194 8.80 17.18 -5.74
N LYS A 195 8.23 16.26 -6.52
CA LYS A 195 7.32 15.23 -6.04
C LYS A 195 8.08 13.96 -5.65
N LYS A 196 7.64 13.36 -4.54
CA LYS A 196 8.00 11.99 -4.16
C LYS A 196 6.90 11.04 -4.58
N PHE A 197 7.27 9.99 -5.29
CA PHE A 197 6.38 8.96 -5.79
C PHE A 197 6.45 7.72 -4.88
N PRO A 198 5.33 7.01 -4.67
CA PRO A 198 5.36 5.68 -4.08
C PRO A 198 6.19 4.72 -4.95
N MET A 199 6.81 3.72 -4.32
CA MET A 199 7.64 2.73 -5.01
C MET A 199 7.01 1.34 -4.94
N LEU A 200 7.16 0.55 -6.00
CA LEU A 200 6.83 -0.87 -6.04
C LEU A 200 8.08 -1.68 -6.35
N VAL A 201 8.27 -2.79 -5.63
CA VAL A 201 9.28 -3.80 -5.98
C VAL A 201 8.61 -5.01 -6.60
N TYR A 202 9.17 -5.50 -7.70
CA TYR A 202 8.62 -6.60 -8.47
C TYR A 202 9.51 -7.84 -8.42
N SER A 203 8.87 -9.00 -8.21
CA SER A 203 9.48 -10.32 -8.27
C SER A 203 8.74 -11.20 -9.28
N HIS A 204 9.46 -11.69 -10.30
CA HIS A 204 8.91 -12.56 -11.34
C HIS A 204 8.80 -14.03 -10.88
N GLY A 205 8.14 -14.88 -11.66
CA GLY A 205 8.03 -16.32 -11.41
C GLY A 205 9.36 -17.07 -11.54
N GLN A 206 9.37 -18.36 -11.22
CA GLN A 206 10.54 -19.21 -11.43
C GLN A 206 10.75 -19.44 -12.93
N GLY A 207 11.99 -19.31 -13.41
CA GLY A 207 12.33 -19.47 -14.83
C GLY A 207 11.87 -18.32 -15.73
N ASP A 208 11.34 -17.23 -15.17
CA ASP A 208 10.95 -16.02 -15.91
C ASP A 208 11.99 -14.90 -15.75
N HIS A 209 11.73 -13.73 -16.32
CA HIS A 209 12.52 -12.50 -16.19
C HIS A 209 11.65 -11.24 -16.33
N PRO A 210 12.06 -10.08 -15.79
CA PRO A 210 11.20 -8.90 -15.72
C PRO A 210 10.98 -8.16 -17.05
N THR A 211 11.59 -8.58 -18.16
CA THR A 211 11.42 -7.94 -19.49
C THR A 211 10.62 -8.80 -20.48
N ALA A 212 9.79 -9.71 -19.96
CA ALA A 212 8.86 -10.51 -20.74
C ALA A 212 7.44 -9.90 -20.69
N ALA A 213 6.40 -10.76 -20.71
CA ALA A 213 4.99 -10.37 -20.74
C ALA A 213 4.56 -9.40 -19.63
N GLN A 214 5.26 -9.41 -18.49
CA GLN A 214 4.86 -8.62 -17.32
C GLN A 214 5.30 -7.15 -17.40
N LEU A 215 6.23 -6.83 -18.31
CA LEU A 215 6.77 -5.47 -18.46
C LEU A 215 5.66 -4.45 -18.78
N ASP A 216 4.69 -4.78 -19.63
CA ASP A 216 3.59 -3.86 -19.96
C ASP A 216 2.76 -3.46 -18.72
N PHE A 217 2.51 -4.40 -17.81
CA PHE A 217 1.82 -4.10 -16.56
C PHE A 217 2.66 -3.21 -15.63
N LEU A 218 3.97 -3.46 -15.54
CA LEU A 218 4.87 -2.62 -14.75
C LEU A 218 4.96 -1.20 -15.33
N ILE A 219 4.94 -1.06 -16.66
CA ILE A 219 4.82 0.24 -17.35
C ILE A 219 3.48 0.90 -17.02
N GLN A 220 2.36 0.16 -17.06
CA GLN A 220 1.06 0.70 -16.68
C GLN A 220 1.07 1.22 -15.23
N LEU A 221 1.60 0.47 -14.27
CA LEU A 221 1.72 0.95 -12.89
C LEU A 221 2.60 2.20 -12.78
N ALA A 222 3.73 2.25 -13.49
CA ALA A 222 4.57 3.44 -13.52
C ALA A 222 3.83 4.66 -14.11
N SER A 223 3.01 4.46 -15.15
CA SER A 223 2.17 5.51 -15.75
C SER A 223 1.10 6.04 -14.77
N HIS A 224 0.74 5.26 -13.75
CA HIS A 224 -0.12 5.66 -12.63
C HIS A 224 0.64 6.32 -11.48
N GLY A 225 1.90 6.70 -11.68
CA GLY A 225 2.67 7.46 -10.70
C GLY A 225 3.39 6.62 -9.65
N TYR A 226 3.77 5.38 -9.99
CA TYR A 226 4.69 4.57 -9.18
C TYR A 226 6.10 4.61 -9.77
N VAL A 227 7.13 4.59 -8.91
CA VAL A 227 8.45 4.10 -9.30
C VAL A 227 8.42 2.58 -9.16
N VAL A 228 8.88 1.83 -10.16
CA VAL A 228 8.85 0.36 -10.15
C VAL A 228 10.26 -0.18 -10.31
N VAL A 229 10.70 -1.00 -9.35
CA VAL A 229 12.02 -1.66 -9.37
C VAL A 229 11.82 -3.15 -9.67
N ALA A 230 12.35 -3.61 -10.79
CA ALA A 230 12.19 -5.00 -11.24
C ALA A 230 13.54 -5.68 -11.37
N LEU A 231 13.73 -6.80 -10.66
CA LEU A 231 15.01 -7.51 -10.61
C LEU A 231 15.00 -8.75 -11.51
N TYR A 232 16.15 -9.07 -12.10
CA TYR A 232 16.43 -10.40 -12.61
C TYR A 232 16.94 -11.26 -11.46
N HIS A 233 16.20 -12.26 -10.99
CA HIS A 233 16.67 -13.06 -9.85
C HIS A 233 17.85 -13.98 -10.21
N GLY A 234 17.82 -14.55 -11.42
CA GLY A 234 18.91 -15.39 -11.88
C GLY A 234 19.06 -16.70 -11.09
N ASP A 235 17.97 -17.30 -10.61
CA ASP A 235 17.97 -18.40 -9.63
C ASP A 235 18.83 -19.60 -10.09
N ASN A 236 18.77 -19.90 -11.39
CA ASN A 236 19.41 -21.05 -12.01
C ASN A 236 20.95 -20.95 -12.04
N ARG A 237 21.52 -19.82 -11.61
CA ARG A 237 22.97 -19.67 -11.33
C ARG A 237 23.37 -20.46 -10.09
N PHE A 238 22.51 -20.50 -9.08
CA PHE A 238 22.90 -21.01 -7.78
C PHE A 238 22.62 -22.51 -7.69
N GLY A 239 23.63 -23.29 -7.30
CA GLY A 239 23.44 -24.69 -6.96
C GLY A 239 22.64 -24.86 -5.66
N GLY A 240 21.93 -25.98 -5.53
CA GLY A 240 21.17 -26.31 -4.32
C GLY A 240 19.73 -26.72 -4.63
N THR A 241 18.91 -26.80 -3.59
CA THR A 241 17.48 -27.04 -3.72
C THR A 241 16.75 -25.75 -4.07
N GLU A 242 15.58 -25.86 -4.72
CA GLU A 242 14.73 -24.73 -5.10
C GLU A 242 14.45 -23.79 -3.91
N GLY A 243 14.12 -24.34 -2.74
CA GLY A 243 13.87 -23.49 -1.57
C GLY A 243 15.12 -22.82 -0.96
N ARG A 244 16.34 -23.19 -1.38
CA ARG A 244 17.58 -22.44 -1.04
C ARG A 244 17.81 -21.32 -2.05
N GLN A 245 17.58 -21.57 -3.34
CA GLN A 245 17.59 -20.53 -4.37
C GLN A 245 16.56 -19.45 -4.03
N PHE A 246 15.36 -19.84 -3.61
CA PHE A 246 14.31 -18.94 -3.14
C PHE A 246 14.80 -17.96 -2.07
N ASN A 247 15.61 -18.40 -1.09
CA ASN A 247 16.00 -17.56 0.05
C ASN A 247 16.76 -16.30 -0.38
N LEU A 248 17.41 -16.34 -1.54
CA LEU A 248 18.11 -15.20 -2.10
C LEU A 248 17.15 -14.14 -2.64
N ARG A 249 15.94 -14.51 -3.08
CA ARG A 249 14.98 -13.56 -3.69
C ARG A 249 14.47 -12.49 -2.71
N PRO A 250 13.97 -12.82 -1.51
CA PRO A 250 13.62 -11.80 -0.51
C PRO A 250 14.81 -10.91 -0.12
N LEU A 251 16.01 -11.52 0.01
CA LEU A 251 17.22 -10.77 0.36
C LEU A 251 17.63 -9.79 -0.76
N ALA A 252 17.52 -10.20 -2.02
CA ALA A 252 17.83 -9.38 -3.19
C ALA A 252 16.86 -8.20 -3.30
N ILE A 253 15.56 -8.42 -3.05
CA ILE A 253 14.57 -7.33 -3.03
C ILE A 253 14.86 -6.36 -1.89
N LYS A 254 15.12 -6.86 -0.67
CA LYS A 254 15.49 -6.01 0.47
C LYS A 254 16.71 -5.14 0.14
N THR A 255 17.74 -5.74 -0.45
CA THR A 255 18.97 -5.05 -0.84
C THR A 255 18.69 -4.04 -1.94
N ALA A 256 17.89 -4.37 -2.96
CA ALA A 256 17.50 -3.41 -4.00
C ALA A 256 16.79 -2.18 -3.44
N ILE A 257 15.95 -2.34 -2.41
CA ILE A 257 15.34 -1.20 -1.71
C ILE A 257 16.42 -0.37 -1.01
N ASP A 258 17.41 -0.99 -0.36
CA ASP A 258 18.53 -0.25 0.25
C ASP A 258 19.29 0.57 -0.80
N GLU A 259 19.61 -0.03 -1.95
CA GLU A 259 20.41 0.57 -3.01
C GLU A 259 19.69 1.73 -3.70
N ILE A 260 18.43 1.56 -4.11
CA ILE A 260 17.69 2.65 -4.79
C ILE A 260 17.40 3.83 -3.85
N LEU A 261 17.21 3.57 -2.54
CA LEU A 261 17.03 4.64 -1.56
C LEU A 261 18.35 5.34 -1.18
N ALA A 262 19.49 4.71 -1.46
CA ALA A 262 20.81 5.32 -1.32
C ALA A 262 21.27 6.06 -2.58
N ASP A 263 20.71 5.74 -3.75
CA ASP A 263 21.04 6.36 -5.02
C ASP A 263 20.56 7.83 -5.07
N ALA A 264 21.48 8.77 -5.25
CA ALA A 264 21.19 10.19 -5.31
C ALA A 264 20.32 10.59 -6.52
N ALA A 265 20.32 9.79 -7.59
CA ALA A 265 19.49 10.03 -8.78
C ALA A 265 18.00 9.73 -8.52
N TYR A 266 17.69 8.83 -7.59
CA TYR A 266 16.32 8.34 -7.35
C TYR A 266 15.76 8.73 -5.97
N SER A 267 16.59 8.74 -4.93
CA SER A 267 16.16 8.89 -3.53
C SER A 267 15.38 10.18 -3.22
N SER A 268 15.65 11.28 -3.93
CA SER A 268 14.88 12.53 -3.80
C SER A 268 13.46 12.44 -4.33
N HIS A 269 13.18 11.48 -5.23
CA HIS A 269 11.90 11.31 -5.91
C HIS A 269 11.09 10.10 -5.38
N ILE A 270 11.61 9.37 -4.39
CA ILE A 270 10.92 8.21 -3.80
C ILE A 270 10.41 8.56 -2.40
N ASP A 271 9.15 8.23 -2.15
CA ASP A 271 8.57 8.23 -0.81
C ASP A 271 8.86 6.88 -0.13
N ALA A 272 9.87 6.86 0.75
CA ALA A 272 10.32 5.66 1.43
C ALA A 272 9.27 5.08 2.41
N GLU A 273 8.23 5.84 2.77
CA GLU A 273 7.12 5.34 3.60
C GLU A 273 6.01 4.68 2.77
N LYS A 274 6.08 4.77 1.44
CA LYS A 274 5.07 4.25 0.51
C LYS A 274 5.68 3.23 -0.45
N ILE A 275 6.17 2.11 0.11
CA ILE A 275 6.75 1.01 -0.66
C ILE A 275 5.78 -0.17 -0.69
N GLY A 276 5.42 -0.67 -1.87
CA GLY A 276 4.59 -1.85 -2.08
C GLY A 276 5.32 -2.98 -2.78
N GLY A 277 4.73 -4.18 -2.76
CA GLY A 277 5.28 -5.38 -3.39
C GLY A 277 4.37 -5.95 -4.48
N LEU A 278 4.98 -6.47 -5.53
CA LEU A 278 4.33 -7.19 -6.63
C LEU A 278 5.00 -8.54 -6.84
N GLY A 279 4.22 -9.59 -6.98
CA GLY A 279 4.75 -10.93 -7.19
C GLY A 279 3.94 -11.74 -8.20
N GLN A 280 4.62 -12.41 -9.13
CA GLN A 280 4.00 -13.41 -10.00
C GLN A 280 4.55 -14.79 -9.64
N SER A 281 3.68 -15.79 -9.47
CA SER A 281 4.09 -17.18 -9.15
C SER A 281 5.06 -17.25 -7.96
N PHE A 282 6.30 -17.68 -8.16
CA PHE A 282 7.36 -17.72 -7.12
C PHE A 282 7.69 -16.34 -6.53
N GLY A 283 7.44 -15.28 -7.28
CA GLY A 283 7.45 -13.91 -6.80
C GLY A 283 6.36 -13.61 -5.77
N GLY A 284 5.22 -14.27 -5.83
CA GLY A 284 4.17 -14.17 -4.81
C GLY A 284 4.61 -14.75 -3.47
N ALA A 285 5.25 -15.92 -3.47
CA ALA A 285 5.92 -16.45 -2.28
C ALA A 285 7.02 -15.51 -1.75
N THR A 286 7.78 -14.87 -2.66
CA THR A 286 8.80 -13.88 -2.29
C THR A 286 8.18 -12.71 -1.52
N MET A 287 7.05 -12.18 -2.00
CA MET A 287 6.35 -11.09 -1.32
C MET A 287 5.79 -11.52 0.04
N LEU A 288 5.18 -12.70 0.15
CA LEU A 288 4.70 -13.21 1.43
C LEU A 288 5.82 -13.39 2.46
N ALA A 289 6.98 -13.90 2.04
CA ALA A 289 8.16 -13.99 2.89
C ALA A 289 8.61 -12.61 3.41
N LEU A 290 8.68 -11.61 2.51
CA LEU A 290 8.99 -10.23 2.88
C LEU A 290 7.94 -9.61 3.82
N LEU A 291 6.69 -10.06 3.73
CA LEU A 291 5.60 -9.70 4.63
C LEU A 291 5.59 -10.47 5.96
N GLY A 292 6.54 -11.38 6.19
CA GLY A 292 6.68 -12.12 7.45
C GLY A 292 6.23 -13.58 7.41
N ALA A 293 5.76 -14.10 6.27
CA ALA A 293 5.40 -15.50 6.16
C ALA A 293 6.62 -16.41 6.39
N LYS A 294 6.39 -17.52 7.08
CA LYS A 294 7.37 -18.59 7.27
C LYS A 294 7.14 -19.70 6.26
N LYS A 295 8.22 -20.30 5.78
CA LYS A 295 8.16 -21.39 4.81
C LYS A 295 8.73 -22.67 5.37
N VAL A 296 8.45 -23.80 4.73
CA VAL A 296 9.18 -25.03 5.03
C VAL A 296 10.63 -24.92 4.54
N ASN A 297 11.55 -25.39 5.37
CA ASN A 297 12.94 -25.54 4.96
C ASN A 297 13.02 -26.61 3.84
N PRO A 298 13.79 -26.40 2.75
CA PRO A 298 13.78 -27.28 1.58
C PRO A 298 14.41 -28.66 1.74
N ASP A 299 14.93 -29.04 2.91
CA ASP A 299 15.36 -30.43 3.12
C ASP A 299 14.16 -31.36 3.35
N PHE A 300 14.29 -32.61 2.89
CA PHE A 300 13.22 -33.61 2.95
C PHE A 300 12.69 -33.83 4.37
N SER A 301 13.59 -33.82 5.37
CA SER A 301 13.22 -33.95 6.79
C SER A 301 12.32 -32.81 7.26
N SER A 302 12.61 -31.57 6.86
CA SER A 302 11.83 -30.38 7.22
C SER A 302 10.47 -30.35 6.53
N VAL A 303 10.39 -30.82 5.29
CA VAL A 303 9.10 -30.98 4.58
C VAL A 303 8.22 -32.01 5.30
N PHE A 304 8.78 -33.17 5.67
CA PHE A 304 8.04 -34.20 6.41
C PHE A 304 7.66 -33.76 7.83
N ALA A 305 8.57 -33.08 8.54
CA ALA A 305 8.33 -32.60 9.90
C ALA A 305 7.49 -31.32 9.96
N ASN A 306 7.19 -30.69 8.81
CA ASN A 306 6.54 -29.40 8.71
C ASN A 306 7.27 -28.28 9.50
N THR A 307 8.61 -28.29 9.45
CA THR A 307 9.44 -27.31 10.16
C THR A 307 9.42 -25.97 9.44
N LEU A 308 8.78 -24.99 10.05
CA LEU A 308 8.70 -23.61 9.55
C LEU A 308 9.98 -22.84 9.87
N LEU A 309 10.45 -22.10 8.88
CA LEU A 309 11.63 -21.27 8.93
C LEU A 309 11.31 -19.88 8.36
N GLU A 310 11.84 -18.87 9.02
CA GLU A 310 11.77 -17.47 8.60
C GLU A 310 12.94 -17.15 7.66
N THR A 311 12.66 -16.41 6.59
CA THR A 311 13.69 -15.89 5.68
C THR A 311 13.81 -14.37 5.87
N THR A 312 14.27 -13.63 4.87
CA THR A 312 14.33 -12.17 4.94
C THR A 312 12.94 -11.54 4.97
N VAL A 313 12.68 -10.74 6.00
CA VAL A 313 11.52 -9.85 6.13
C VAL A 313 11.96 -8.42 5.87
N ASP A 314 11.09 -7.60 5.26
CA ASP A 314 11.36 -6.17 5.11
C ASP A 314 10.15 -5.32 5.54
N PRO A 315 10.21 -4.61 6.69
CA PRO A 315 9.08 -3.82 7.21
C PRO A 315 8.76 -2.58 6.38
N ARG A 316 9.59 -2.21 5.40
CA ARG A 316 9.32 -1.06 4.53
C ARG A 316 8.22 -1.33 3.52
N ILE A 317 8.04 -2.59 3.09
CA ILE A 317 6.96 -2.99 2.20
C ILE A 317 5.65 -2.93 2.98
N LYS A 318 4.72 -2.05 2.62
CA LYS A 318 3.49 -1.78 3.40
C LYS A 318 2.33 -2.69 3.02
N ALA A 319 2.29 -3.16 1.78
CA ALA A 319 1.34 -4.15 1.28
C ALA A 319 1.90 -4.85 0.04
N ALA A 320 1.37 -6.02 -0.31
CA ALA A 320 1.73 -6.68 -1.56
C ALA A 320 0.53 -7.30 -2.27
N ALA A 321 0.57 -7.29 -3.59
CA ALA A 321 -0.41 -7.90 -4.47
C ALA A 321 0.27 -8.87 -5.42
N THR A 322 -0.43 -9.96 -5.76
CA THR A 322 0.18 -11.06 -6.50
C THR A 322 -0.75 -11.64 -7.55
N THR A 323 -0.16 -12.24 -8.57
CA THR A 323 -0.83 -13.00 -9.63
C THR A 323 -0.34 -14.44 -9.61
N VAL A 324 -1.27 -15.39 -9.54
CA VAL A 324 -1.06 -16.83 -9.45
C VAL A 324 0.05 -17.22 -8.46
N PRO A 325 0.02 -16.76 -7.19
CA PRO A 325 1.12 -16.95 -6.25
C PRO A 325 1.43 -18.43 -5.98
N TYR A 326 2.68 -18.85 -6.16
CA TYR A 326 3.11 -20.22 -5.89
C TYR A 326 3.25 -20.46 -4.40
N LEU A 327 2.35 -21.27 -3.81
CA LEU A 327 2.37 -21.61 -2.38
C LEU A 327 2.45 -23.12 -2.12
N GLY A 328 2.78 -23.88 -3.16
CA GLY A 328 3.00 -25.32 -3.13
C GLY A 328 2.35 -26.01 -4.33
N GLN A 329 2.66 -27.31 -4.45
CA GLN A 329 2.14 -28.17 -5.51
C GLN A 329 2.02 -29.60 -4.99
N GLY A 330 0.88 -30.24 -5.21
CA GLY A 330 0.57 -31.59 -4.73
C GLY A 330 0.77 -31.74 -3.22
N VAL A 331 1.68 -32.64 -2.82
CA VAL A 331 1.99 -32.88 -1.41
C VAL A 331 2.88 -31.79 -0.80
N TYR A 332 3.57 -31.00 -1.61
CA TYR A 332 4.43 -29.93 -1.14
C TYR A 332 3.60 -28.70 -0.78
N ALA A 333 3.76 -28.19 0.44
CA ALA A 333 3.13 -26.97 0.92
C ALA A 333 4.23 -25.98 1.33
N PHE A 334 4.41 -24.93 0.54
CA PHE A 334 5.52 -24.00 0.70
C PHE A 334 5.47 -23.27 2.04
N LEU A 335 4.27 -22.85 2.46
CA LEU A 335 4.03 -22.22 3.76
C LEU A 335 3.60 -23.23 4.85
N GLY A 336 4.06 -24.47 4.72
CA GLY A 336 3.75 -25.55 5.64
C GLY A 336 2.35 -26.12 5.49
N SER A 337 2.15 -27.27 6.12
CA SER A 337 0.87 -27.99 6.12
C SER A 337 -0.26 -27.08 6.57
N GLY A 338 -1.33 -27.05 5.77
CA GLY A 338 -2.50 -26.21 6.01
C GLY A 338 -2.24 -24.71 5.86
N GLY A 339 -1.10 -24.26 5.33
CA GLY A 339 -0.77 -22.84 5.15
C GLY A 339 -0.39 -22.11 6.44
N THR A 340 -0.04 -22.84 7.50
CA THR A 340 0.24 -22.32 8.85
C THR A 340 1.37 -21.29 8.91
N GLY A 341 2.31 -21.34 7.97
CA GLY A 341 3.38 -20.36 7.81
C GLY A 341 2.91 -18.95 7.45
N ALA A 342 1.68 -18.79 6.96
CA ALA A 342 1.09 -17.47 6.68
C ALA A 342 0.58 -16.75 7.94
N ALA A 343 0.53 -17.42 9.11
CA ALA A 343 0.01 -16.85 10.35
C ALA A 343 0.82 -15.66 10.91
N THR A 344 2.04 -15.45 10.40
CA THR A 344 2.93 -14.35 10.79
C THR A 344 2.95 -13.20 9.79
N VAL A 345 2.13 -13.27 8.73
CA VAL A 345 1.93 -12.13 7.81
C VAL A 345 1.18 -11.03 8.54
N ASP A 346 1.79 -9.85 8.63
CA ASP A 346 1.32 -8.75 9.48
C ASP A 346 0.83 -7.52 8.70
N ARG A 347 0.82 -7.59 7.37
CA ARG A 347 0.50 -6.49 6.46
C ARG A 347 -0.50 -6.91 5.38
N PRO A 348 -1.24 -5.96 4.78
CA PRO A 348 -2.21 -6.24 3.74
C PRO A 348 -1.64 -7.06 2.57
N PHE A 349 -2.36 -8.11 2.18
CA PHE A 349 -1.97 -8.98 1.09
C PHE A 349 -3.13 -9.31 0.15
N MET A 350 -2.90 -9.19 -1.16
CA MET A 350 -3.84 -9.60 -2.20
C MET A 350 -3.28 -10.75 -3.03
N ALA A 351 -4.11 -11.78 -3.22
CA ALA A 351 -3.86 -12.89 -4.14
C ALA A 351 -4.90 -12.88 -5.24
N ASN A 352 -4.46 -12.68 -6.48
CA ASN A 352 -5.22 -12.99 -7.69
C ASN A 352 -4.86 -14.42 -8.11
N SER A 353 -5.81 -15.35 -8.09
CA SER A 353 -5.51 -16.79 -8.21
C SER A 353 -6.49 -17.52 -9.11
N ALA A 354 -5.95 -18.37 -9.97
CA ALA A 354 -6.70 -19.12 -10.95
C ALA A 354 -7.15 -20.47 -10.36
N ASN A 355 -8.43 -20.81 -10.47
CA ASN A 355 -9.01 -21.90 -9.67
C ASN A 355 -8.70 -23.32 -10.17
N VAL A 356 -8.25 -23.47 -11.42
CA VAL A 356 -7.76 -24.75 -11.97
C VAL A 356 -6.24 -24.79 -12.13
N ASP A 357 -5.52 -23.86 -11.48
CA ASP A 357 -4.06 -23.88 -11.43
C ASP A 357 -3.52 -25.13 -10.71
N THR A 358 -2.66 -25.86 -11.42
CA THR A 358 -1.98 -27.09 -10.95
C THR A 358 -0.46 -26.93 -10.89
N VAL A 359 0.07 -25.76 -11.26
CA VAL A 359 1.47 -25.39 -11.08
C VAL A 359 1.60 -24.72 -9.71
N ALA A 360 0.80 -23.70 -9.45
CA ALA A 360 0.59 -23.10 -8.15
C ALA A 360 -0.79 -23.53 -7.63
N ASP A 361 -0.84 -24.70 -6.99
CA ASP A 361 -2.10 -25.32 -6.59
C ASP A 361 -3.01 -24.35 -5.83
N TYR A 362 -4.19 -24.08 -6.39
CA TYR A 362 -5.14 -23.12 -5.81
C TYR A 362 -5.49 -23.44 -4.35
N SER A 363 -5.60 -24.74 -4.01
CA SER A 363 -5.86 -25.19 -2.63
C SER A 363 -4.78 -24.74 -1.62
N LYS A 364 -3.52 -24.56 -2.05
CA LYS A 364 -2.43 -24.06 -1.20
C LYS A 364 -2.56 -22.57 -0.96
N VAL A 365 -3.02 -21.83 -1.97
CA VAL A 365 -3.35 -20.42 -1.83
C VAL A 365 -4.49 -20.22 -0.84
N GLN A 366 -5.58 -20.97 -0.99
CA GLN A 366 -6.72 -20.92 -0.06
C GLN A 366 -6.28 -21.20 1.38
N GLN A 367 -5.45 -22.23 1.59
CA GLN A 367 -4.89 -22.57 2.90
C GLN A 367 -4.06 -21.44 3.51
N ALA A 368 -3.15 -20.84 2.74
CA ALA A 368 -2.34 -19.72 3.21
C ALA A 368 -3.21 -18.50 3.54
N MET A 369 -4.12 -18.12 2.64
CA MET A 369 -5.00 -16.96 2.83
C MET A 369 -5.90 -17.12 4.05
N ALA A 370 -6.39 -18.32 4.33
CA ALA A 370 -7.17 -18.61 5.54
C ALA A 370 -6.38 -18.37 6.85
N ASN A 371 -5.04 -18.47 6.81
CA ASN A 371 -4.18 -18.30 7.98
C ASN A 371 -3.62 -16.88 8.13
N ILE A 372 -3.71 -16.01 7.11
CA ILE A 372 -3.30 -14.61 7.27
C ILE A 372 -4.26 -13.92 8.25
N PRO A 373 -3.77 -13.41 9.41
CA PRO A 373 -4.64 -12.90 10.47
C PRO A 373 -5.23 -11.53 10.15
N GLY A 374 -4.50 -10.71 9.38
CA GLY A 374 -4.85 -9.32 9.08
C GLY A 374 -5.60 -9.15 7.77
N VAL A 375 -5.41 -7.96 7.20
CA VAL A 375 -6.06 -7.53 5.97
C VAL A 375 -5.65 -8.43 4.80
N LYS A 376 -6.64 -8.98 4.09
CA LYS A 376 -6.40 -9.90 2.98
C LYS A 376 -7.51 -9.88 1.94
N TYR A 377 -7.14 -10.15 0.69
CA TYR A 377 -8.06 -10.27 -0.44
C TYR A 377 -7.66 -11.47 -1.30
N LEU A 378 -8.56 -12.41 -1.53
CA LEU A 378 -8.41 -13.49 -2.49
C LEU A 378 -9.42 -13.30 -3.61
N VAL A 379 -8.92 -12.95 -4.78
CA VAL A 379 -9.70 -12.88 -6.02
C VAL A 379 -9.44 -14.17 -6.78
N GLU A 380 -10.51 -14.89 -7.06
CA GLU A 380 -10.52 -16.13 -7.84
C GLU A 380 -10.86 -15.83 -9.30
N TYR A 381 -10.23 -16.54 -10.24
CA TYR A 381 -10.53 -16.50 -11.67
C TYR A 381 -11.02 -17.88 -12.11
N ASP A 382 -12.29 -17.97 -12.52
CA ASP A 382 -12.96 -19.23 -12.81
C ASP A 382 -12.51 -19.86 -14.13
N GLY A 383 -12.15 -21.15 -14.10
CA GLY A 383 -11.70 -21.91 -15.27
C GLY A 383 -10.28 -21.61 -15.73
N GLU A 384 -9.58 -20.70 -15.05
CA GLU A 384 -8.23 -20.26 -15.42
C GLU A 384 -7.13 -21.15 -14.80
N GLY A 385 -6.04 -21.37 -15.55
CA GLY A 385 -4.85 -22.09 -15.10
C GLY A 385 -3.68 -21.16 -14.74
N HIS A 386 -2.47 -21.71 -14.57
CA HIS A 386 -1.28 -20.90 -14.24
C HIS A 386 -0.97 -19.83 -15.28
N SER A 387 -1.16 -20.20 -16.55
CA SER A 387 -1.18 -19.27 -17.68
C SER A 387 -2.63 -18.84 -17.89
N MET A 388 -3.02 -17.79 -17.19
CA MET A 388 -4.36 -17.21 -17.31
C MET A 388 -4.56 -16.58 -18.70
N SER A 389 -5.81 -16.48 -19.14
CA SER A 389 -6.20 -15.73 -20.32
C SER A 389 -5.89 -14.24 -20.19
N ASP A 390 -5.76 -13.53 -21.33
CA ASP A 390 -5.52 -12.08 -21.35
C ASP A 390 -6.58 -11.29 -20.55
N GLY A 391 -7.85 -11.71 -20.63
CA GLY A 391 -8.95 -11.11 -19.86
C GLY A 391 -8.76 -11.25 -18.35
N ALA A 392 -8.47 -12.47 -17.89
CA ALA A 392 -8.19 -12.73 -16.47
C ALA A 392 -6.92 -12.00 -15.97
N VAL A 393 -5.90 -11.89 -16.82
CA VAL A 393 -4.69 -11.10 -16.52
C VAL A 393 -5.03 -9.60 -16.38
N ASN A 394 -5.81 -9.03 -17.28
CA ASN A 394 -6.24 -7.63 -17.22
C ASN A 394 -7.05 -7.32 -15.96
N ASP A 395 -7.94 -8.23 -15.57
CA ASP A 395 -8.74 -8.09 -14.36
C ASP A 395 -7.86 -8.17 -13.11
N ALA A 396 -6.90 -9.11 -13.07
CA ALA A 396 -5.91 -9.20 -12.00
C ALA A 396 -5.05 -7.94 -11.87
N HIS A 397 -4.66 -7.34 -12.99
CA HIS A 397 -3.94 -6.07 -13.01
C HIS A 397 -4.80 -4.92 -12.46
N THR A 398 -6.09 -4.91 -12.78
CA THR A 398 -7.05 -3.90 -12.30
C THR A 398 -7.25 -3.99 -10.79
N TRP A 399 -7.54 -5.19 -10.27
CA TRP A 399 -7.62 -5.46 -8.82
C TRP A 399 -6.34 -5.04 -8.10
N THR A 400 -5.20 -5.45 -8.65
CA THR A 400 -3.88 -5.12 -8.12
C THR A 400 -3.67 -3.61 -8.02
N LYS A 401 -3.99 -2.85 -9.07
CA LYS A 401 -3.85 -1.39 -9.07
C LYS A 401 -4.74 -0.74 -8.01
N VAL A 402 -6.02 -1.12 -7.95
CA VAL A 402 -6.96 -0.56 -6.96
C VAL A 402 -6.48 -0.84 -5.53
N PHE A 403 -6.03 -2.07 -5.27
CA PHE A 403 -5.45 -2.44 -3.98
C PHE A 403 -4.20 -1.65 -3.62
N LEU A 404 -3.24 -1.52 -4.55
CA LEU A 404 -2.00 -0.80 -4.29
C LEU A 404 -2.25 0.70 -4.11
N ASP A 405 -3.18 1.30 -4.85
CA ASP A 405 -3.55 2.69 -4.64
C ASP A 405 -4.18 2.88 -3.24
N ALA A 406 -5.03 1.95 -2.81
CA ALA A 406 -5.65 2.01 -1.48
C ALA A 406 -4.62 1.88 -0.35
N PHE A 407 -3.70 0.91 -0.41
CA PHE A 407 -2.78 0.62 0.70
C PHE A 407 -1.42 1.31 0.63
N ILE A 408 -0.90 1.60 -0.57
CA ILE A 408 0.41 2.22 -0.75
C ILE A 408 0.29 3.72 -0.92
N LYS A 409 -0.61 4.19 -1.82
CA LYS A 409 -0.83 5.63 -1.98
C LYS A 409 -1.66 6.22 -0.85
N GLN A 410 -2.51 5.39 -0.23
CA GLN A 410 -3.59 5.83 0.67
C GLN A 410 -4.56 6.75 -0.06
N ASP A 411 -4.86 6.42 -1.32
CA ASP A 411 -5.78 7.18 -2.15
C ASP A 411 -7.23 6.93 -1.68
N ALA A 412 -7.92 8.00 -1.28
CA ALA A 412 -9.27 7.90 -0.71
C ALA A 412 -10.29 7.30 -1.69
N THR A 413 -10.16 7.61 -2.99
CA THR A 413 -11.05 7.07 -4.02
C THR A 413 -10.77 5.58 -4.24
N ALA A 414 -9.52 5.15 -4.23
CA ALA A 414 -9.16 3.73 -4.33
C ALA A 414 -9.60 2.93 -3.10
N ILE A 415 -9.51 3.49 -1.89
CA ILE A 415 -10.03 2.88 -0.66
C ILE A 415 -11.53 2.65 -0.77
N GLU A 416 -12.28 3.67 -1.20
CA GLU A 416 -13.74 3.55 -1.39
C GLU A 416 -14.10 2.59 -2.52
N THR A 417 -13.36 2.64 -3.64
CA THR A 417 -13.53 1.70 -4.74
C THR A 417 -13.32 0.27 -4.26
N LEU A 418 -12.20 0.00 -3.57
CA LEU A 418 -11.86 -1.33 -3.07
C LEU A 418 -12.87 -1.88 -2.07
N SER A 419 -13.48 -1.03 -1.24
CA SER A 419 -14.47 -1.46 -0.24
C SER A 419 -15.76 -1.99 -0.89
N GLN A 420 -16.12 -1.46 -2.07
CA GLN A 420 -17.33 -1.81 -2.81
C GLN A 420 -17.07 -2.76 -4.00
N LEU A 421 -15.82 -2.88 -4.43
CA LEU A 421 -15.42 -3.61 -5.63
C LEU A 421 -15.86 -5.07 -5.56
N LYS A 422 -16.65 -5.47 -6.54
CA LYS A 422 -17.19 -6.82 -6.73
C LYS A 422 -16.41 -7.57 -7.80
N SER A 423 -16.24 -6.96 -8.96
CA SER A 423 -15.56 -7.55 -10.12
C SER A 423 -15.07 -6.47 -11.09
N VAL A 424 -14.33 -6.88 -12.13
CA VAL A 424 -13.97 -6.02 -13.26
C VAL A 424 -14.89 -6.32 -14.43
N SER A 425 -15.12 -5.35 -15.33
CA SER A 425 -16.09 -5.49 -16.44
C SER A 425 -15.55 -6.22 -17.68
N ASP A 426 -14.34 -6.80 -17.64
CA ASP A 426 -13.74 -7.55 -18.77
C ASP A 426 -14.23 -9.01 -18.83
N SER A 427 -13.53 -9.80 -19.66
CA SER A 427 -13.76 -11.21 -19.94
C SER A 427 -13.16 -12.18 -18.90
N GLY A 428 -12.38 -11.70 -17.93
CA GLY A 428 -11.93 -12.54 -16.83
C GLY A 428 -13.11 -12.84 -15.90
N ALA A 429 -13.40 -14.12 -15.67
CA ALA A 429 -14.46 -14.52 -14.75
C ALA A 429 -13.99 -14.39 -13.29
N ASP A 430 -13.82 -13.15 -12.81
CA ASP A 430 -13.24 -12.84 -11.52
C ASP A 430 -14.28 -12.79 -10.38
N SER A 431 -13.86 -13.18 -9.17
CA SER A 431 -14.71 -13.17 -7.98
C SER A 431 -13.90 -13.01 -6.70
N LEU A 432 -14.26 -12.04 -5.86
CA LEU A 432 -13.69 -11.92 -4.52
C LEU A 432 -14.26 -13.00 -3.59
N VAL A 433 -13.49 -14.04 -3.32
CA VAL A 433 -13.94 -15.23 -2.58
C VAL A 433 -13.55 -15.23 -1.10
N LEU A 434 -12.54 -14.44 -0.71
CA LEU A 434 -12.17 -14.24 0.68
C LEU A 434 -11.66 -12.83 0.89
N VAL A 435 -12.20 -12.16 1.91
CA VAL A 435 -11.76 -10.82 2.29
C VAL A 435 -11.71 -10.66 3.81
N THR A 436 -10.70 -9.95 4.29
CA THR A 436 -10.69 -9.35 5.62
C THR A 436 -10.24 -7.92 5.42
N GLU A 437 -11.14 -6.98 5.69
CA GLU A 437 -10.88 -5.56 5.57
C GLU A 437 -10.03 -5.04 6.75
N PRO A 438 -9.39 -3.87 6.63
CA PRO A 438 -8.90 -3.14 7.79
C PRO A 438 -10.02 -3.06 8.82
N ALA A 439 -9.66 -3.24 10.10
CA ALA A 439 -10.61 -2.97 11.17
C ALA A 439 -11.06 -1.52 10.98
N VAL A 440 -12.33 -1.35 10.57
CA VAL A 440 -12.97 -0.04 10.64
C VAL A 440 -12.77 0.38 12.09
N SER A 441 -12.07 1.49 12.32
CA SER A 441 -12.14 2.11 13.64
C SER A 441 -13.61 2.38 13.85
N SER A 442 -14.26 1.52 14.63
CA SER A 442 -15.69 1.55 14.89
C SER A 442 -15.94 2.68 15.86
N THR A 443 -15.67 3.89 15.43
CA THR A 443 -16.23 5.07 16.04
C THR A 443 -17.64 5.06 15.50
N SER A 444 -18.53 4.36 16.22
CA SER A 444 -19.97 4.53 16.00
C SER A 444 -20.19 6.04 15.90
N PRO A 445 -20.78 6.55 14.81
CA PRO A 445 -20.95 7.99 14.66
C PRO A 445 -21.65 8.48 15.92
N VAL A 446 -21.00 9.38 16.64
CA VAL A 446 -21.61 10.02 17.79
C VAL A 446 -22.74 10.84 17.20
N ALA A 447 -23.98 10.53 17.57
CA ALA A 447 -25.14 11.23 17.05
C ALA A 447 -25.01 12.73 17.36
N ALA A 448 -25.06 13.56 16.33
CA ALA A 448 -25.37 14.96 16.51
C ALA A 448 -26.73 15.09 17.17
N THR A 449 -26.90 16.12 18.00
CA THR A 449 -28.16 16.38 18.71
C THR A 449 -28.72 17.72 18.29
N PHE A 450 -30.04 17.77 18.14
CA PHE A 450 -30.77 19.03 17.95
C PHE A 450 -31.71 19.24 19.13
N ALA A 451 -31.38 20.20 20.00
CA ALA A 451 -32.17 20.57 21.17
C ALA A 451 -32.05 22.08 21.41
N ASP A 452 -33.11 22.70 21.94
CA ASP A 452 -33.11 24.13 22.28
C ASP A 452 -32.64 25.06 21.14
N ASN A 453 -33.04 24.74 19.90
CA ASN A 453 -32.63 25.43 18.67
C ASN A 453 -31.11 25.43 18.41
N GLN A 454 -30.39 24.47 18.99
CA GLN A 454 -28.96 24.27 18.76
C GLN A 454 -28.70 22.88 18.19
N LEU A 455 -27.93 22.85 17.10
CA LEU A 455 -27.37 21.65 16.51
C LEU A 455 -25.93 21.48 17.04
N THR A 456 -25.71 20.45 17.84
CA THR A 456 -24.40 20.14 18.42
C THR A 456 -23.81 18.92 17.72
N VAL A 457 -22.58 19.06 17.22
CA VAL A 457 -21.84 18.05 16.48
C VAL A 457 -20.45 17.90 17.08
N SER A 458 -20.18 16.79 17.76
CA SER A 458 -18.90 16.55 18.44
C SER A 458 -17.91 15.82 17.54
N GLY A 459 -16.78 16.45 17.22
CA GLY A 459 -15.78 15.85 16.34
C GLY A 459 -16.09 16.01 14.85
N VAL A 460 -16.38 17.24 14.41
CA VAL A 460 -16.39 17.62 13.00
C VAL A 460 -14.96 17.68 12.48
N ALA A 461 -14.62 16.80 11.55
CA ALA A 461 -13.32 16.80 10.89
C ALA A 461 -13.20 17.98 9.90
N VAL A 462 -12.18 18.82 10.08
CA VAL A 462 -11.83 19.95 9.21
C VAL A 462 -10.33 19.85 8.88
N GLY A 463 -10.01 19.22 7.74
CA GLY A 463 -8.64 18.79 7.46
C GLY A 463 -8.17 17.80 8.54
N ASP A 464 -7.02 18.07 9.16
CA ASP A 464 -6.41 17.20 10.18
C ASP A 464 -6.87 17.51 11.63
N VAL A 465 -7.80 18.47 11.81
CA VAL A 465 -8.26 18.91 13.12
C VAL A 465 -9.73 18.58 13.30
N SER A 466 -10.10 18.07 14.47
CA SER A 466 -11.49 17.81 14.86
C SER A 466 -12.01 18.91 15.77
N TYR A 467 -13.26 19.34 15.53
CA TYR A 467 -13.92 20.39 16.30
C TYR A 467 -15.25 19.94 16.90
N ASP A 468 -15.54 20.38 18.13
CA ASP A 468 -16.89 20.38 18.68
C ASP A 468 -17.62 21.64 18.17
N VAL A 469 -18.60 21.43 17.29
CA VAL A 469 -19.31 22.50 16.59
C VAL A 469 -20.72 22.65 17.16
N VAL A 470 -21.09 23.89 17.48
CA VAL A 470 -22.46 24.27 17.87
C VAL A 470 -23.00 25.27 16.85
N LEU A 471 -24.12 24.94 16.22
CA LEU A 471 -24.85 25.83 15.33
C LEU A 471 -26.17 26.25 15.95
N SER A 472 -26.45 27.55 15.99
CA SER A 472 -27.76 28.09 16.40
C SER A 472 -28.69 28.18 15.20
N ALA A 473 -29.89 27.62 15.31
CA ALA A 473 -30.92 27.75 14.29
C ALA A 473 -31.34 29.22 14.13
N VAL A 474 -31.30 29.70 12.89
CA VAL A 474 -31.72 31.05 12.49
C VAL A 474 -33.13 31.00 11.91
N SER A 475 -33.43 29.98 11.10
CA SER A 475 -34.75 29.65 10.56
C SER A 475 -34.96 28.14 10.58
N LEU A 476 -36.11 27.69 11.08
CA LEU A 476 -36.53 26.28 11.03
C LEU A 476 -37.68 26.04 10.03
N ILE A 477 -37.93 27.03 9.18
CA ILE A 477 -38.85 26.93 8.05
C ILE A 477 -38.03 27.10 6.77
N ASP A 478 -38.38 26.37 5.73
CA ASP A 478 -37.63 26.34 4.47
C ASP A 478 -37.40 27.77 3.89
N PRO A 479 -36.14 28.19 3.66
CA PRO A 479 -34.90 27.43 3.91
C PRO A 479 -34.53 27.34 5.39
N ILE A 480 -34.26 26.12 5.86
CA ILE A 480 -33.74 25.88 7.21
C ILE A 480 -32.29 26.37 7.25
N THR A 481 -31.99 27.33 8.13
CA THR A 481 -30.68 28.00 8.19
C THR A 481 -30.12 28.02 9.60
N PHE A 482 -28.80 27.95 9.69
CA PHE A 482 -28.05 27.94 10.94
C PHE A 482 -26.91 28.96 10.92
N SER A 483 -26.52 29.45 12.10
CA SER A 483 -25.35 30.30 12.30
C SER A 483 -24.38 29.63 13.26
N LEU A 484 -23.08 29.76 13.02
CA LEU A 484 -22.06 29.22 13.91
C LEU A 484 -22.09 29.93 15.27
N ALA A 485 -22.30 29.19 16.34
CA ALA A 485 -22.24 29.69 17.71
C ALA A 485 -20.85 29.46 18.33
N SER A 486 -20.31 28.24 18.21
CA SER A 486 -18.94 27.90 18.63
C SER A 486 -18.35 26.78 17.79
N ALA A 487 -17.02 26.74 17.74
CA ALA A 487 -16.22 25.66 17.17
C ALA A 487 -14.95 25.53 18.01
N ASP A 488 -14.96 24.61 18.97
CA ASP A 488 -13.85 24.37 19.88
C ASP A 488 -13.07 23.14 19.43
N ILE A 489 -11.76 23.07 19.66
CA ILE A 489 -10.97 21.89 19.27
C ILE A 489 -11.40 20.70 20.13
N ALA A 490 -11.78 19.59 19.50
CA ALA A 490 -12.21 18.38 20.18
C ALA A 490 -11.04 17.76 20.96
N ILE A 491 -11.26 17.45 22.24
CA ILE A 491 -10.23 16.89 23.14
C ILE A 491 -10.02 15.38 22.90
N ASP A 492 -11.03 14.72 22.33
CA ASP A 492 -10.99 13.30 21.93
C ASP A 492 -11.22 13.19 20.41
N ALA A 493 -10.12 13.08 19.66
CA ALA A 493 -10.15 13.00 18.20
C ALA A 493 -10.61 11.63 17.66
N THR A 494 -11.02 10.71 18.53
CA THR A 494 -11.39 9.37 18.08
C THR A 494 -12.79 9.34 17.47
N ALA A 495 -13.77 10.10 17.99
CA ALA A 495 -15.14 10.06 17.47
C ALA A 495 -15.40 11.13 16.39
N ILE A 496 -15.70 10.71 15.15
CA ILE A 496 -16.09 11.63 14.07
C ILE A 496 -17.62 11.67 13.97
N ALA A 497 -18.23 12.81 14.34
CA ALA A 497 -19.68 13.04 14.18
C ALA A 497 -20.05 13.86 12.94
N GLY A 498 -19.05 14.31 12.16
CA GLY A 498 -19.27 15.02 10.91
C GLY A 498 -17.97 15.40 10.20
N SER A 499 -18.08 15.94 8.99
CA SER A 499 -16.94 16.46 8.24
C SER A 499 -17.29 17.74 7.52
N PHE A 500 -16.35 18.69 7.46
CA PHE A 500 -16.50 19.92 6.71
C PHE A 500 -15.42 20.03 5.63
N ALA A 501 -15.85 20.03 4.38
CA ALA A 501 -14.97 20.18 3.22
C ALA A 501 -15.71 20.92 2.10
N ASN A 502 -14.98 21.76 1.35
CA ASN A 502 -15.51 22.47 0.18
C ASN A 502 -16.81 23.26 0.45
N GLY A 503 -16.94 23.85 1.64
CA GLY A 503 -18.13 24.61 2.03
C GLY A 503 -19.34 23.74 2.38
N ILE A 504 -19.19 22.43 2.56
CA ILE A 504 -20.27 21.51 2.93
C ILE A 504 -19.92 20.85 4.26
N LEU A 505 -20.83 20.97 5.24
CA LEU A 505 -20.80 20.23 6.49
C LEU A 505 -21.72 19.01 6.38
N THR A 506 -21.15 17.82 6.43
CA THR A 506 -21.85 16.54 6.38
C THR A 506 -21.97 15.98 7.79
N ILE A 507 -23.18 15.62 8.19
CA ILE A 507 -23.50 15.04 9.50
C ILE A 507 -24.16 13.68 9.25
N PRO A 508 -23.44 12.56 9.42
CA PRO A 508 -23.92 11.23 9.05
C PRO A 508 -25.02 10.69 9.97
N LEU A 509 -25.13 11.21 11.20
CA LEU A 509 -26.17 10.82 12.14
C LEU A 509 -26.57 12.03 13.00
N LEU A 510 -27.81 12.48 12.83
CA LEU A 510 -28.49 13.49 13.63
C LEU A 510 -29.75 12.87 14.23
N VAL A 511 -29.89 12.92 15.55
CA VAL A 511 -31.11 12.49 16.24
C VAL A 511 -31.98 13.71 16.57
N VAL A 512 -33.20 13.71 16.04
CA VAL A 512 -34.23 14.72 16.34
C VAL A 512 -35.45 14.01 16.93
N GLY A 513 -35.62 14.11 18.25
CA GLY A 513 -36.66 13.36 18.95
C GLY A 513 -36.42 11.85 18.85
N SER A 514 -37.34 11.12 18.20
CA SER A 514 -37.24 9.67 17.99
C SER A 514 -36.78 9.27 16.58
N THR A 515 -36.48 10.25 15.72
CA THR A 515 -36.13 10.01 14.31
C THR A 515 -34.68 10.38 14.08
N SER A 516 -34.01 9.57 13.25
CA SER A 516 -32.61 9.73 12.88
C SER A 516 -32.50 10.23 11.44
N TYR A 517 -31.57 11.13 11.19
CA TYR A 517 -31.32 11.71 9.88
C TYR A 517 -29.82 11.71 9.56
N SER A 518 -29.49 11.61 8.28
CA SER A 518 -28.22 12.09 7.72
C SER A 518 -28.48 13.41 7.03
N ILE A 519 -27.70 14.45 7.33
CA ILE A 519 -27.93 15.80 6.79
C ILE A 519 -26.65 16.40 6.20
N THR A 520 -26.82 17.29 5.23
CA THR A 520 -25.77 18.15 4.68
C THR A 520 -26.17 19.62 4.79
N LEU A 521 -25.23 20.44 5.25
CA LEU A 521 -25.39 21.89 5.37
C LEU A 521 -24.40 22.58 4.43
N SER A 522 -24.88 23.46 3.56
CA SER A 522 -24.03 24.26 2.67
C SER A 522 -23.75 25.63 3.28
N LEU A 523 -22.48 26.04 3.27
CA LEU A 523 -22.03 27.35 3.72
C LEU A 523 -22.55 28.44 2.78
N THR A 524 -23.25 29.43 3.33
CA THR A 524 -23.84 30.55 2.58
C THR A 524 -23.14 31.88 2.85
N SER A 525 -22.47 32.01 4.00
CA SER A 525 -21.70 33.19 4.38
C SER A 525 -20.53 32.77 5.27
N GLU A 526 -19.37 33.42 5.13
CA GLU A 526 -18.18 33.23 5.97
C GLU A 526 -18.05 34.28 7.08
N SER A 527 -18.85 35.36 7.01
CA SER A 527 -18.82 36.42 8.02
C SER A 527 -20.17 37.15 8.12
N PRO A 528 -21.05 36.77 9.08
CA PRO A 528 -20.92 35.63 10.00
C PRO A 528 -20.94 34.29 9.25
N VAL A 529 -20.40 33.23 9.88
CA VAL A 529 -20.44 31.88 9.34
C VAL A 529 -21.88 31.36 9.40
N GLU A 530 -22.50 31.15 8.25
CA GLU A 530 -23.89 30.74 8.10
C GLU A 530 -24.01 29.55 7.16
N PHE A 531 -24.98 28.69 7.45
CA PHE A 531 -25.27 27.49 6.69
C PHE A 531 -26.75 27.41 6.35
N VAL A 532 -27.06 26.76 5.22
CA VAL A 532 -28.41 26.34 4.83
C VAL A 532 -28.47 24.82 4.73
N LEU A 533 -29.59 24.22 5.14
CA LEU A 533 -29.84 22.80 4.92
C LEU A 533 -29.92 22.51 3.42
N ALA A 534 -29.00 21.69 2.93
CA ALA A 534 -28.89 21.32 1.52
C ALA A 534 -29.50 19.94 1.23
N GLY A 535 -29.51 19.04 2.22
CA GLY A 535 -30.11 17.72 2.11
C GLY A 535 -30.37 17.10 3.48
N ALA A 536 -31.42 16.30 3.58
CA ALA A 536 -31.74 15.49 4.74
C ALA A 536 -32.37 14.17 4.29
N THR A 537 -31.84 13.06 4.81
CA THR A 537 -32.30 11.70 4.54
C THR A 537 -32.60 11.04 5.89
N GLU A 538 -33.81 10.53 6.07
CA GLU A 538 -34.18 9.73 7.25
C GLU A 538 -33.45 8.37 7.20
N LEU A 539 -32.96 7.89 8.35
CA LEU A 539 -32.13 6.68 8.49
C LEU A 539 -32.89 5.47 9.03
#